data_AF-A0A9P9Z0G7-F1
#
_entry.id   AF-A0A9P9Z0G7-F1
#
_cell.length_a   1.000
_cell.length_b   1.000
_cell.length_c   1.000
_cell.angle_alpha   90.00
_cell.angle_beta   90.00
_cell.angle_gamma   90.00
#
_symmetry.space_group_name_H-M   'P 1'
#
loop_
_entity.id
_entity.type
_entity.pdbx_description
1 polymer ?
#
loop_
_entity_poly.entity_id
_entity_poly.type
_entity_poly.pdbx_seq_one_letter_code
_entity_poly.pdbx_strand_id
1 'polypeptide(L)'
;MQLVPQVAAEVQHLSRSSIHTSAVCCRVQSGRYRITTKRNRALTYEMANPPHFIGHRKSWNSWNTCELGGQFIRDLYSSPLLF
;
A
#
# COMPACT_ATOMS: atom_id res chain seq x y z
N MET A 1 -31.90 -24.11 -26.16
CA MET A 1 -30.62 -23.98 -25.43
C MET A 1 -29.49 -24.19 -26.43
N GLN A 2 -29.22 -23.18 -27.27
CA GLN A 2 -28.11 -23.20 -28.24
C GLN A 2 -27.07 -22.21 -27.72
N LEU A 3 -25.83 -22.69 -27.63
CA LEU A 3 -24.67 -21.96 -27.11
C LEU A 3 -24.26 -20.88 -28.14
N VAL A 4 -24.20 -19.62 -27.67
CA VAL A 4 -23.69 -18.48 -28.44
C VAL A 4 -22.18 -18.64 -28.63
N PRO A 5 -21.63 -18.39 -29.84
CA PRO A 5 -20.20 -18.50 -30.06
C PRO A 5 -19.48 -17.37 -29.33
N GLN A 6 -18.59 -17.76 -28.43
CA GLN A 6 -17.67 -16.89 -27.70
C GLN A 6 -16.57 -16.40 -28.66
N VAL A 7 -16.96 -15.57 -29.63
CA VAL A 7 -16.06 -14.85 -30.51
C VAL A 7 -16.10 -13.38 -30.11
N ALA A 8 -14.91 -12.83 -29.89
CA ALA A 8 -14.60 -11.41 -29.71
C ALA A 8 -14.91 -10.79 -28.35
N ALA A 9 -14.11 -11.11 -27.33
CA ALA A 9 -13.60 -10.10 -26.39
C ALA A 9 -12.62 -10.75 -25.41
N GLU A 10 -11.33 -10.74 -25.74
CA GLU A 10 -10.25 -10.50 -24.76
C GLU A 10 -9.04 -10.05 -25.58
N VAL A 11 -9.22 -8.92 -26.27
CA VAL A 11 -8.12 -8.17 -26.90
C VAL A 11 -7.30 -7.59 -25.75
N GLN A 12 -6.17 -8.24 -25.46
CA GLN A 12 -4.92 -7.65 -24.99
C GLN A 12 -5.09 -6.31 -24.23
N HIS A 13 -5.40 -6.36 -22.93
CA HIS A 13 -5.23 -5.18 -22.06
C HIS A 13 -3.76 -5.02 -21.59
N LEU A 14 -2.81 -5.41 -22.45
CA LEU A 14 -1.38 -5.15 -22.31
C LEU A 14 -1.05 -4.01 -23.29
N SER A 15 -0.52 -2.90 -22.78
CA SER A 15 -0.05 -1.71 -23.53
C SER A 15 -0.99 -0.49 -23.66
N ARG A 16 -1.80 -0.18 -22.64
CA ARG A 16 -2.24 1.23 -22.48
C ARG A 16 -1.09 2.08 -21.93
N SER A 17 -0.18 2.42 -22.83
CA SER A 17 0.82 3.49 -22.75
C SER A 17 2.01 3.25 -21.82
N SER A 18 3.15 2.86 -22.40
CA SER A 18 4.46 3.10 -21.81
C SER A 18 5.40 3.76 -22.83
N ILE A 19 4.94 4.86 -23.44
CA ILE A 19 5.84 5.80 -24.11
C ILE A 19 6.10 6.92 -23.10
N HIS A 20 7.27 6.89 -22.48
CA HIS A 20 7.75 7.97 -21.61
C HIS A 20 8.88 8.71 -22.36
N THR A 21 8.67 9.98 -22.67
CA THR A 21 9.72 10.85 -23.24
C THR A 21 10.65 11.42 -22.16
N SER A 22 10.42 11.07 -20.89
CA SER A 22 11.17 11.52 -19.72
C SER A 22 11.48 10.37 -18.77
N ALA A 23 12.46 10.57 -17.88
CA ALA A 23 12.86 9.56 -16.90
C ALA A 23 11.72 9.20 -15.94
N VAL A 24 11.67 7.94 -15.51
CA VAL A 24 10.70 7.45 -14.52
C VAL A 24 10.89 8.19 -13.21
N CYS A 25 9.87 8.92 -12.77
CA CYS A 25 9.88 9.58 -11.46
C CYS A 25 9.46 8.58 -10.38
N CYS A 26 10.41 8.10 -9.56
CA CYS A 26 10.16 7.22 -8.42
C CYS A 26 9.54 7.99 -7.24
N ARG A 27 8.31 8.46 -7.40
CA ARG A 27 7.61 9.23 -6.37
C ARG A 27 6.95 8.30 -5.35
N VAL A 28 7.34 8.40 -4.08
CA VAL A 28 6.77 7.64 -2.96
C VAL A 28 5.24 7.79 -2.90
N GLN A 29 4.52 6.68 -3.03
CA GLN A 29 3.04 6.63 -3.02
C GLN A 29 2.45 6.14 -1.68
N SER A 30 3.24 5.49 -0.82
CA SER A 30 2.72 4.83 0.38
C SER A 30 2.03 5.83 1.33
N GLY A 31 0.83 5.46 1.80
CA GLY A 31 0.07 6.21 2.79
C GLY A 31 -0.29 7.66 2.41
N ARG A 32 -0.25 8.01 1.11
CA ARG A 32 -0.57 9.37 0.65
C ARG A 32 -1.78 9.38 -0.26
N TYR A 33 -2.82 10.12 0.13
CA TYR A 33 -3.97 10.37 -0.73
C TYR A 33 -3.63 11.45 -1.77
N ARG A 34 -3.93 11.16 -3.05
CA ARG A 34 -3.72 12.09 -4.15
C ARG A 34 -4.77 13.21 -4.10
N ILE A 35 -4.32 14.43 -4.41
CA ILE A 35 -5.22 15.58 -4.56
C ILE A 35 -6.09 15.33 -5.80
N THR A 36 -7.40 15.39 -5.63
CA THR A 36 -8.35 15.31 -6.74
C THR A 36 -8.48 16.68 -7.40
N THR A 37 -8.79 16.72 -8.70
CA THR A 37 -8.93 17.98 -9.45
C THR A 37 -9.93 18.93 -8.81
N LYS A 38 -11.08 18.40 -8.37
CA LYS A 38 -12.13 19.20 -7.73
C LYS A 38 -11.88 19.48 -6.25
N ARG A 39 -10.92 18.79 -5.60
CA ARG A 39 -10.62 18.89 -4.15
C ARG A 39 -11.80 18.66 -3.20
N ASN A 40 -12.88 18.05 -3.69
CA ASN A 40 -14.10 17.81 -2.92
C ASN A 40 -14.04 16.55 -2.04
N ARG A 41 -12.91 15.84 -2.00
CA ARG A 41 -12.75 14.65 -1.16
C ARG A 41 -12.27 15.09 0.22
N ALA A 42 -13.19 15.13 1.17
CA ALA A 42 -12.83 15.30 2.58
C ALA A 42 -11.95 14.12 3.04
N LEU A 43 -10.86 14.43 3.74
CA LEU A 43 -9.96 13.45 4.34
C LEU A 43 -10.09 13.53 5.85
N THR A 44 -10.03 12.36 6.50
CA THR A 44 -9.89 12.32 7.95
C THR A 44 -8.49 12.76 8.36
N TYR A 45 -8.33 13.07 9.65
CA TYR A 45 -7.02 13.41 10.22
C TYR A 45 -5.96 12.35 9.89
N GLU A 46 -6.30 11.08 10.05
CA GLU A 46 -5.40 9.96 9.76
C GLU A 46 -5.01 9.85 8.29
N MET A 47 -5.93 10.17 7.37
CA MET A 47 -5.69 10.12 5.92
C MET A 47 -4.90 11.32 5.40
N ALA A 48 -4.99 12.48 6.07
CA ALA A 48 -4.30 13.70 5.68
C ALA A 48 -2.80 13.68 6.02
N ASN A 49 -2.40 12.86 7.00
CA ASN A 49 -1.03 12.79 7.50
C ASN A 49 -0.24 11.65 6.82
N PRO A 50 0.76 11.93 5.96
CA PRO A 50 1.62 10.91 5.37
C PRO A 50 2.44 10.12 6.39
N PRO A 51 3.01 8.94 6.00
CA PRO A 51 3.68 8.03 6.92
C PRO A 51 4.85 8.63 7.73
N HIS A 52 5.58 9.61 7.19
CA HIS A 52 6.68 10.27 7.90
C HIS A 52 6.23 11.14 9.08
N PHE A 53 4.93 11.33 9.29
CA PHE A 53 4.39 12.02 10.47
C PHE A 53 3.92 11.08 11.58
N ILE A 54 4.15 9.76 11.45
CA ILE A 54 3.96 8.83 12.56
C ILE A 54 4.93 9.21 13.69
N GLY A 55 4.40 9.39 14.90
CA GLY A 55 5.14 9.86 16.07
C GLY A 55 5.26 11.38 16.22
N HIS A 56 4.85 12.15 15.22
CA HIS A 56 4.83 13.63 15.29
C HIS A 56 3.41 14.18 15.31
N ARG A 57 2.59 13.77 14.32
CA ARG A 57 1.21 14.25 14.14
C ARG A 57 0.22 13.12 14.32
N LYS A 58 0.51 11.94 13.76
CA LYS A 58 -0.33 10.75 13.94
C LYS A 58 0.34 9.76 14.88
N SER A 59 -0.46 9.11 15.71
CA SER A 59 -0.01 8.00 16.55
C SER A 59 0.00 6.69 15.78
N TRP A 60 0.39 5.62 16.45
CA TRP A 60 0.20 4.25 15.97
C TRP A 60 -1.26 3.83 16.15
N ASN A 61 -1.77 3.03 15.21
CA ASN A 61 -3.12 2.45 15.28
C ASN A 61 -3.22 1.28 16.27
N SER A 62 -2.07 0.70 16.65
CA SER A 62 -1.97 -0.45 17.55
C SER A 62 -0.71 -0.32 18.38
N TRP A 63 -0.77 -0.79 19.62
CA TRP A 63 0.35 -0.83 20.55
C TRP A 63 0.55 -2.27 21.01
N ASN A 64 1.74 -2.80 20.84
CA ASN A 64 2.12 -4.14 21.27
C ASN A 64 3.58 -4.13 21.76
N THR A 65 3.97 -5.17 22.48
CA THR A 65 5.32 -5.30 23.05
C THR A 65 6.29 -5.97 22.07
N CYS A 66 5.79 -6.65 21.02
CA CYS A 66 6.66 -7.40 20.10
C CYS A 66 7.50 -6.51 19.19
N GLU A 67 7.05 -5.28 18.93
CA GLU A 67 7.82 -4.26 18.21
C GLU A 67 8.96 -3.65 19.05
N LEU A 68 9.02 -3.93 20.36
CA LEU A 68 10.18 -3.55 21.17
C LEU A 68 11.35 -4.45 20.80
N GLY A 69 12.47 -3.86 20.39
CA GLY A 69 13.63 -4.57 19.80
C GLY A 69 14.24 -5.71 20.61
N GLY A 70 13.86 -5.90 21.88
CA GLY A 70 14.26 -7.03 22.70
C GLY A 70 13.30 -8.23 22.71
N GLN A 71 12.02 -8.05 22.38
CA GLN A 71 11.01 -9.12 22.46
C GLN A 71 11.18 -10.13 21.32
N PHE A 72 11.38 -9.64 20.08
CA PHE A 72 11.62 -10.50 18.91
C PHE A 72 12.83 -11.42 19.10
N ILE A 73 13.93 -10.91 19.69
CA ILE A 73 15.13 -11.71 19.95
C ILE A 73 14.84 -12.79 21.00
N ARG A 74 14.10 -12.46 22.06
CA ARG A 74 13.72 -13.44 23.10
C ARG A 74 12.84 -14.56 22.53
N ASP A 75 11.91 -14.24 21.65
CA ASP A 75 10.99 -15.22 21.07
C ASP A 75 11.71 -16.24 20.16
N LEU A 76 12.77 -15.81 19.46
CA LEU A 76 13.60 -16.70 18.64
C LEU A 76 14.41 -17.71 19.46
N TYR A 77 14.93 -17.32 20.63
CA TYR A 77 15.71 -18.20 21.51
C TYR A 77 14.86 -19.00 22.51
N SER A 78 13.58 -18.66 22.65
CA SER A 78 12.65 -19.34 23.57
C SER A 78 11.72 -20.33 22.85
N SER A 79 11.86 -20.49 21.53
CA SER A 79 11.05 -21.41 20.72
C SER A 79 11.49 -22.87 20.93
N PRO A 80 10.67 -23.75 21.53
CA PRO A 80 11.03 -25.14 21.81
C PRO A 80 10.99 -26.06 20.58
N LEU A 81 10.95 -25.52 19.36
CA LEU A 81 10.87 -26.27 18.09
C LEU A 81 12.19 -26.31 17.31
N LEU A 82 13.32 -26.03 17.96
CA LEU A 82 14.67 -26.16 17.40
C LEU A 82 15.57 -27.15 18.17
N PHE A 83 14.98 -28.16 18.81
CA PHE A 83 15.67 -29.38 19.26
C PHE A 83 14.82 -30.60 18.93
#